data_AF-A0A7Y0XDW1-F1
#
_entry.id   AF-A0A7Y0XDW1-F1
#
_cell.length_a   1.000
_cell.length_b   1.000
_cell.length_c   1.000
_cell.angle_alpha   90.00
_cell.angle_beta   90.00
_cell.angle_gamma   90.00
#
_symmetry.space_group_name_H-M   'P 1'
#
loop_
_entity.id
_entity.type
_entity.pdbx_description
1 polymer ?
#
loop_
_entity_poly.entity_id
_entity_poly.type
_entity_poly.pdbx_seq_one_letter_code
_entity_poly.pdbx_strand_id
1 'polypeptide(L)' 'TLNIYLVRHGKVDAPPGLHGQTDVKVTPADQESIARAWAESGRGVGGIISSPLSRCQELANIIAEQQLLPVMTDES' A
#
# COMPACT_ATOMS: atom_id res chain seq x y z
N THR A 1 1.35 -6.95 -23.53
CA THR A 1 2.09 -5.87 -22.83
C THR A 1 1.99 -6.12 -21.34
N LEU A 2 3.05 -5.87 -20.58
CA LEU A 2 3.05 -5.94 -19.12
C LEU A 2 2.95 -4.52 -18.55
N ASN A 3 2.03 -4.29 -17.62
CA ASN A 3 1.87 -3.01 -16.94
C ASN A 3 2.39 -3.13 -15.51
N ILE A 4 3.22 -2.18 -15.08
CA ILE A 4 3.73 -2.08 -13.71
C ILE A 4 3.33 -0.72 -13.17
N TYR A 5 2.72 -0.70 -11.99
CA TYR A 5 2.31 0.52 -11.30
C TYR A 5 3.09 0.66 -10.00
N LEU A 6 3.79 1.78 -9.84
CA LEU A 6 4.49 2.11 -8.61
C LEU A 6 3.58 3.00 -7.76
N VAL A 7 3.19 2.52 -6.59
CA VAL A 7 2.33 3.23 -5.64
C VAL A 7 3.14 3.59 -4.41
N ARG A 8 3.04 4.86 -3.98
CA ARG A 8 3.63 5.31 -2.73
C ARG A 8 2.60 5.18 -1.60
N HIS A 9 3.06 4.76 -0.41
CA HIS A 9 2.24 4.77 0.79
C HIS A 9 1.69 6.17 1.12
N GLY A 10 0.60 6.20 1.89
CA GLY A 10 0.01 7.44 2.39
C GLY A 10 0.93 8.25 3.32
N LYS A 11 0.50 9.45 3.66
CA LYS A 11 1.21 10.28 4.64
C LYS A 11 1.19 9.58 6.00
N VAL A 12 2.34 9.47 6.63
CA VAL A 12 2.48 8.83 7.95
C VAL A 12 2.32 9.85 9.06
N ASP A 13 1.75 9.43 10.18
CA ASP A 13 1.59 10.26 11.37
C ASP A 13 2.80 10.04 12.31
N ALA A 14 3.93 10.68 11.99
CA ALA A 14 5.11 10.68 12.83
C ALA A 14 5.72 12.07 13.04
N PRO A 15 6.30 12.32 14.22
CA PRO A 15 7.27 13.37 14.42
C PRO A 15 8.46 13.21 13.44
N PRO A 16 9.09 14.31 13.01
CA PRO A 16 10.29 14.24 12.17
C PRO A 16 11.39 13.41 12.87
N GLY A 17 11.93 12.39 12.19
CA GLY A 17 13.10 11.62 12.68
C GLY A 17 12.89 10.12 12.94
N LEU A 18 11.66 9.59 12.83
CA LEU A 18 11.35 8.15 13.00
C LEU A 18 11.17 7.40 11.66
N HIS A 19 11.39 8.08 10.53
CA HIS A 19 11.17 7.52 9.20
C HIS A 19 12.29 6.53 8.84
N GLY A 20 12.04 5.24 9.05
CA GLY A 20 12.91 4.15 8.53
C GLY A 20 13.27 3.07 9.53
N GLN A 21 13.19 3.33 10.84
CA GLN A 21 13.50 2.37 11.90
C GLN A 21 12.27 1.97 12.72
N THR A 22 11.25 2.84 12.74
CA THR A 22 10.03 2.62 13.51
C THR A 22 8.90 2.40 12.53
N ASP A 23 8.06 1.43 12.84
CA ASP A 23 6.89 1.09 12.04
C ASP A 23 5.82 2.19 12.16
N VAL A 24 6.07 3.31 11.48
CA VAL A 24 5.17 4.47 11.51
C VAL A 24 3.99 4.18 10.59
N LYS A 25 2.80 4.23 11.18
CA LYS A 25 1.53 3.93 10.51
C LYS A 25 0.98 5.11 9.72
N VAL A 26 0.19 4.77 8.70
CA VAL A 26 -0.74 5.67 8.03
C VAL A 26 -2.08 5.53 8.74
N THR A 27 -2.88 6.60 8.81
CA THR A 27 -4.19 6.51 9.44
C THR A 27 -5.11 5.57 8.63
N PRO A 28 -6.03 4.81 9.26
CA PRO A 28 -6.95 3.94 8.51
C PRO A 28 -7.78 4.68 7.46
N ALA A 29 -8.24 5.89 7.78
CA ALA A 29 -9.01 6.72 6.85
C ALA A 29 -8.21 7.10 5.59
N ASP A 30 -6.93 7.43 5.74
CA ASP A 30 -6.06 7.72 4.61
C ASP A 30 -5.79 6.47 3.77
N GLN A 31 -5.59 5.30 4.41
CA GLN A 31 -5.43 4.02 3.70
C GLN A 31 -6.67 3.69 2.86
N GLU A 32 -7.86 3.77 3.44
CA GLU A 32 -9.13 3.53 2.75
C GLU A 32 -9.36 4.52 1.60
N SER A 33 -9.01 5.79 1.81
CA SER A 33 -9.11 6.82 0.76
C SER A 33 -8.22 6.49 -0.44
N ILE A 34 -6.98 6.05 -0.21
CA ILE A 34 -6.06 5.66 -1.28
C ILE A 34 -6.55 4.39 -1.98
N ALA A 35 -7.01 3.38 -1.24
CA ALA A 35 -7.55 2.15 -1.82
C ALA A 35 -8.78 2.43 -2.70
N ARG A 36 -9.68 3.32 -2.26
CA ARG A 36 -10.82 3.77 -3.07
C ARG A 36 -10.37 4.44 -4.37
N ALA A 37 -9.42 5.38 -4.28
CA ALA A 37 -8.88 6.05 -5.47
C ALA A 37 -8.22 5.06 -6.45
N TRP A 38 -7.55 4.01 -5.94
CA TRP A 38 -7.03 2.93 -6.77
C TRP A 38 -8.14 2.17 -7.49
N ALA A 39 -9.19 1.76 -6.77
CA ALA A 39 -10.33 1.06 -7.38
C ALA A 39 -11.02 1.91 -8.46
N GLU A 40 -11.24 3.20 -8.19
CA GLU A 40 -11.83 4.16 -9.13
C GLU A 40 -10.96 4.42 -10.37
N SER A 41 -9.64 4.19 -10.28
CA SER A 41 -8.74 4.34 -11.43
C SER A 41 -8.97 3.31 -12.54
N GLY A 42 -9.70 2.22 -12.26
CA GLY A 42 -9.99 1.14 -13.22
C GLY A 42 -8.77 0.35 -13.68
N ARG A 43 -7.64 0.46 -12.98
CA ARG A 43 -6.39 -0.26 -13.31
C ARG A 43 -6.49 -1.71 -12.85
N GLY A 44 -6.48 -2.64 -13.79
CA GLY A 44 -6.36 -4.07 -13.51
C GLY A 44 -4.91 -4.50 -13.28
N VAL A 45 -4.67 -5.29 -12.24
CA VAL A 45 -3.41 -5.97 -11.95
C VAL A 45 -3.66 -7.44 -11.59
N GLY A 46 -2.64 -8.29 -11.78
CA GLY A 46 -2.72 -9.72 -11.42
C GLY A 46 -2.21 -10.05 -10.01
N GLY A 47 -1.62 -9.07 -9.31
CA GLY A 47 -1.04 -9.25 -7.98
C GLY A 47 -0.34 -7.99 -7.49
N ILE A 48 0.03 -8.00 -6.22
CA ILE A 48 0.67 -6.86 -5.54
C ILE A 48 1.98 -7.33 -4.90
N ILE A 49 3.05 -6.56 -5.07
CA ILE A 49 4.30 -6.72 -4.34
C ILE A 49 4.43 -5.52 -3.39
N SER A 50 4.69 -5.78 -2.11
CA SER A 50 4.78 -4.73 -1.08
C SER A 50 6.05 -4.86 -0.25
N SER A 51 6.57 -3.73 0.21
CA SER A 51 7.53 -3.69 1.32
C SER A 51 6.87 -4.19 2.62
N PRO A 52 7.62 -4.82 3.55
CA PRO A 52 7.11 -5.34 4.83
C PRO A 52 6.64 -4.27 5.81
N LEU A 53 7.01 -3.01 5.60
CA LEU A 53 6.70 -1.93 6.53
C LEU A 53 5.19 -1.65 6.52
N SER A 54 4.56 -1.49 7.70
CA SER A 54 3.09 -1.43 7.85
C SER A 54 2.44 -0.43 6.91
N ARG A 55 3.00 0.77 6.78
CA ARG A 55 2.52 1.83 5.88
C ARG A 55 2.31 1.40 4.43
N CYS A 56 3.11 0.43 3.94
CA CYS A 56 2.95 -0.16 2.61
C CYS A 56 2.07 -1.40 2.67
N GLN A 57 2.37 -2.31 3.61
CA GLN A 57 1.73 -3.62 3.70
C GLN A 57 0.22 -3.53 3.99
N GLU A 58 -0.20 -2.60 4.85
CA GLU A 58 -1.61 -2.39 5.18
C GLU A 58 -2.40 -1.95 3.94
N LEU A 59 -1.86 -1.01 3.15
CA LEU A 59 -2.50 -0.57 1.90
C LEU A 59 -2.62 -1.71 0.89
N ALA A 60 -1.53 -2.48 0.73
CA ALA A 60 -1.49 -3.62 -0.18
C ALA A 60 -2.55 -4.67 0.18
N ASN A 61 -2.69 -4.98 1.48
CA ASN A 61 -3.69 -5.93 1.97
C ASN A 61 -5.13 -5.43 1.71
N ILE A 62 -5.42 -4.15 1.96
CA ILE A 62 -6.74 -3.58 1.71
C ILE A 62 -7.12 -3.72 0.22
N ILE A 63 -6.22 -3.34 -0.70
CA ILE A 63 -6.48 -3.45 -2.14
C ILE A 63 -6.65 -4.92 -2.54
N ALA A 64 -5.82 -5.81 -2.00
CA ALA A 64 -5.86 -7.23 -2.32
C ALA A 64 -7.14 -7.90 -1.84
N GLU A 65 -7.62 -7.60 -0.64
CA GLU A 65 -8.89 -8.12 -0.12
C GLU A 65 -10.07 -7.64 -0.96
N GLN A 66 -10.09 -6.36 -1.36
CA GLN A 66 -11.16 -5.78 -2.19
C GLN A 66 -11.23 -6.40 -3.59
N GLN A 67 -10.08 -6.82 -4.13
CA GLN A 67 -9.96 -7.27 -5.52
C GLN A 67 -9.61 -8.76 -5.64
N LEU A 68 -9.56 -9.49 -4.52
CA LEU A 68 -9.17 -10.90 -4.44
C LEU A 68 -7.82 -11.20 -5.11
N LEU A 69 -6.82 -10.35 -4.85
CA LEU A 69 -5.49 -10.44 -5.43
C LEU A 69 -4.50 -11.13 -4.50
N PRO A 70 -3.50 -11.84 -5.03
CA PRO A 70 -2.37 -12.30 -4.23
C PRO A 70 -1.48 -11.10 -3.84
N VAL A 71 -0.95 -11.13 -2.61
CA VAL A 71 0.08 -10.21 -2.12
C VAL A 71 1.36 -10.99 -1.84
N MET A 72 2.48 -10.45 -2.30
CA MET A 72 3.81 -10.90 -1.95
C MET A 72 4.55 -9.78 -1.21
N THR A 73 5.15 -10.11 -0.07
CA THR A 73 6.01 -9.19 0.66
C THR A 73 7.46 -9.37 0.21
N ASP A 74 8.15 -8.26 -0.05
CA ASP A 74 9.54 -8.22 -0.47
C ASP A 74 10.39 -7.51 0.60
N GLU A 75 11.30 -8.27 1.22
CA GLU A 75 12.14 -7.87 2.35
C GLU A 75 13.46 -7.19 1.94
N SER A 76 13.62 -6.87 0.65
CA SER A 76 14.87 -6.33 0.09
C SER A 76 15.23 -4.90 0.49
#